data_AF-A0A1Y3NQ33-F1
#
_entry.id   AF-A0A1Y3NQ33-F1
#
_cell.length_a   1.000
_cell.length_b   1.000
_cell.length_c   1.000
_cell.angle_alpha   90.00
_cell.angle_beta   90.00
_cell.angle_gamma   90.00
#
_symmetry.space_group_name_H-M   'P 1'
#
loop_
_entity.id
_entity.type
_entity.pdbx_description
1 polymer ?
#
loop_
_entity_poly.entity_id
_entity_poly.type
_entity_poly.pdbx_seq_one_letter_code
_entity_poly.pdbx_strand_id
1 'polypeptide(L)'
;KSLTEKFEFHSILGYGSNGVVLGARRRSDNLDVAIKYIYKTPSSKICEEVNILREVSPHPSIIRYIDSFEDNNCIYLVTEKSGRIVLYSTTCNTSSLFDYIELNGCVPPPEQKRMFKAIAEAVYALHSHNIVHGDIKEENILIDSHHNPKLCDFGHARHIGNNAPPHFAVYGTLELSAPELMPNLNVPAHLTKTHVVKRFNGMAQDIWALGLVLYTMTHGELPLNHSKVISKEIDLTSNKYKEYPCSYNCIHLIRRMLTVDMKKRATIQEIINHPWLKKK
;
A
#
# COMPACT_ATOMS: atom_id res chain seq x y z
N LYS A 1 21.29 2.97 -26.01
CA LYS A 1 21.97 3.82 -25.00
C LYS A 1 21.93 3.09 -23.68
N SER A 2 23.07 2.91 -23.02
CA SER A 2 23.16 2.22 -21.73
C SER A 2 22.48 3.04 -20.62
N LEU A 3 22.17 2.42 -19.47
CA LEU A 3 21.60 3.17 -18.33
C LEU A 3 22.51 4.29 -17.85
N THR A 4 23.81 4.06 -17.79
CA THR A 4 24.81 5.02 -17.29
C THR A 4 24.97 6.24 -18.20
N GLU A 5 24.66 6.09 -19.49
CA GLU A 5 24.55 7.21 -20.45
C GLU A 5 23.30 8.06 -20.23
N LYS A 6 22.21 7.48 -19.70
CA LYS A 6 20.95 8.19 -19.45
C LYS A 6 20.87 8.76 -18.02
N PHE A 7 21.51 8.11 -17.06
CA PHE A 7 21.36 8.38 -15.64
C PHE A 7 22.71 8.39 -14.90
N GLU A 8 22.81 9.27 -13.92
CA GLU A 8 23.89 9.33 -12.95
C GLU A 8 23.37 8.80 -11.60
N PHE A 9 23.77 7.59 -11.22
CA PHE A 9 23.34 6.93 -9.98
C PHE A 9 24.09 7.51 -8.77
N HIS A 10 23.38 7.69 -7.65
CA HIS A 10 23.97 8.32 -6.47
C HIS A 10 23.60 7.69 -5.13
N SER A 11 22.50 6.92 -5.01
CA SER A 11 22.14 6.26 -3.74
C SER A 11 21.29 5.00 -3.95
N ILE A 12 21.33 4.07 -3.00
CA ILE A 12 20.31 3.03 -2.85
C ILE A 12 19.16 3.63 -2.03
N LEU A 13 17.93 3.53 -2.52
CA LEU A 13 16.74 4.04 -1.84
C LEU A 13 16.04 2.95 -1.03
N GLY A 14 16.08 1.70 -1.51
CA GLY A 14 15.51 0.58 -0.79
C GLY A 14 15.64 -0.74 -1.53
N TYR A 15 15.19 -1.80 -0.88
CA TYR A 15 15.08 -3.14 -1.43
C TYR A 15 13.59 -3.51 -1.42
N GLY A 16 12.97 -3.56 -2.60
CA GLY A 16 11.59 -3.99 -2.76
C GLY A 16 11.49 -5.51 -2.98
N SER A 17 10.26 -6.02 -3.02
CA SER A 17 9.94 -7.43 -3.27
C SER A 17 10.58 -8.02 -4.53
N ASN A 18 10.75 -7.18 -5.57
CA ASN A 18 11.26 -7.57 -6.89
C ASN A 18 12.69 -7.09 -7.19
N GLY A 19 13.39 -6.46 -6.24
CA GLY A 19 14.77 -6.01 -6.44
C GLY A 19 15.12 -4.68 -5.78
N VAL A 20 16.25 -4.10 -6.20
CA VAL A 20 16.78 -2.85 -5.65
C VAL A 20 16.15 -1.62 -6.32
N VAL A 21 15.91 -0.57 -5.52
CA VAL A 21 15.50 0.76 -5.99
C VAL A 21 16.68 1.71 -5.82
N LEU A 22 17.11 2.33 -6.91
CA LEU A 22 18.23 3.27 -6.93
C LEU A 22 17.76 4.69 -7.18
N GLY A 23 18.39 5.64 -6.49
CA GLY A 23 18.29 7.07 -6.76
C GLY A 23 19.28 7.44 -7.86
N ALA A 24 18.79 8.16 -8.87
CA ALA A 24 19.61 8.63 -9.96
C ALA A 24 19.18 10.00 -10.46
N ARG A 25 20.10 10.72 -11.11
CA ARG A 25 19.80 11.96 -11.84
C ARG A 25 19.74 11.68 -13.32
N ARG A 26 18.62 11.99 -13.97
CA ARG A 26 18.48 11.88 -15.43
C ARG A 26 19.32 12.96 -16.10
N ARG A 27 20.22 12.56 -17.00
CA ARG A 27 21.22 13.46 -17.59
C ARG A 27 20.65 14.48 -18.57
N SER A 28 19.51 14.18 -19.21
CA SER A 28 18.92 15.06 -20.21
C SER A 28 18.35 16.37 -19.63
N ASP A 29 17.91 16.36 -18.38
CA ASP A 29 17.16 17.46 -17.75
C ASP A 29 17.47 17.64 -16.26
N ASN A 30 18.46 16.91 -15.73
CA ASN A 30 18.84 16.90 -14.31
C ASN A 30 17.73 16.49 -13.34
N LEU A 31 16.69 15.81 -13.81
CA LEU A 31 15.58 15.36 -12.96
C LEU A 31 16.06 14.25 -12.00
N ASP A 32 15.81 14.43 -10.70
CA ASP A 32 16.09 13.40 -9.68
C ASP A 32 14.96 12.36 -9.69
N VAL A 33 15.32 11.09 -9.87
CA VAL A 33 14.39 9.98 -10.11
C VAL A 33 14.73 8.77 -9.23
N ALA A 34 13.74 7.89 -9.07
CA ALA A 34 13.92 6.55 -8.54
C ALA A 34 13.83 5.54 -9.68
N ILE A 35 14.72 4.54 -9.69
CA ILE A 35 14.78 3.49 -10.70
C ILE A 35 14.69 2.13 -10.02
N LYS A 36 13.60 1.41 -10.26
CA LYS A 36 13.39 0.03 -9.80
C LYS A 36 13.81 -0.95 -10.88
N TYR A 37 14.62 -1.93 -10.49
CA TYR A 37 15.08 -3.02 -11.36
C TYR A 37 14.11 -4.19 -11.22
N ILE A 38 13.54 -4.64 -12.33
CA ILE A 38 12.61 -5.77 -12.38
C ILE A 38 13.20 -6.82 -13.31
N TYR A 39 13.61 -7.96 -12.76
CA TYR A 39 14.16 -9.05 -13.56
C TYR A 39 13.08 -9.70 -14.42
N LYS A 40 13.40 -9.92 -15.70
CA LYS A 40 12.54 -10.65 -16.63
C LYS A 40 12.57 -12.13 -16.29
N THR A 41 11.41 -12.68 -15.97
CA THR A 41 11.18 -14.12 -15.94
C THR A 41 10.75 -14.62 -17.34
N PRO A 42 10.93 -15.91 -17.66
CA PRO A 42 10.54 -16.49 -18.96
C PRO A 42 9.06 -16.26 -19.33
N SER A 43 8.20 -16.04 -18.34
CA SER A 43 6.76 -15.74 -18.50
C SER A 43 6.44 -14.25 -18.59
N SER A 44 7.37 -13.35 -18.26
CA SER A 44 7.15 -11.90 -18.16
C SER A 44 7.39 -11.15 -19.49
N LYS A 45 6.60 -11.45 -20.52
CA LYS A 45 6.60 -10.60 -21.74
C LYS A 45 6.02 -9.21 -21.49
N ILE A 46 5.23 -9.05 -20.44
CA ILE A 46 4.56 -7.82 -20.05
C ILE A 46 4.82 -7.58 -18.57
N CYS A 47 5.31 -6.40 -18.22
CA CYS A 47 5.43 -5.98 -16.82
C CYS A 47 4.15 -5.25 -16.42
N GLU A 48 3.27 -5.97 -15.73
CA GLU A 48 1.98 -5.45 -15.29
C GLU A 48 2.14 -4.22 -14.37
N GLU A 49 3.15 -4.24 -13.49
CA GLU A 49 3.51 -3.12 -12.62
C GLU A 49 3.73 -1.82 -13.42
N VAL A 50 4.47 -1.87 -14.53
CA VAL A 50 4.73 -0.70 -15.39
C VAL A 50 3.44 -0.22 -16.06
N ASN A 51 2.62 -1.13 -16.57
CA ASN A 51 1.38 -0.78 -17.27
C ASN A 51 0.35 -0.14 -16.34
N ILE A 52 0.11 -0.78 -15.19
CA ILE A 52 -0.80 -0.27 -14.17
C ILE A 52 -0.33 1.11 -13.69
N LEU A 53 0.95 1.26 -13.35
CA LEU A 53 1.44 2.52 -12.85
C LEU A 53 1.35 3.63 -13.90
N ARG A 54 1.59 3.30 -15.18
CA ARG A 54 1.39 4.24 -16.29
C ARG A 54 -0.07 4.64 -16.45
N GLU A 55 -1.02 3.71 -16.32
CA GLU A 55 -2.46 3.97 -16.45
C GLU A 55 -2.98 4.91 -15.37
N VAL A 56 -2.59 4.70 -14.11
CA VAL A 56 -3.13 5.44 -12.96
C VAL A 56 -2.36 6.74 -12.68
N SER A 57 -1.36 7.07 -13.50
CA SER A 57 -0.53 8.27 -13.36
C SER A 57 -0.95 9.36 -14.36
N PRO A 58 -1.00 10.65 -13.97
CA PRO A 58 -0.68 11.18 -12.65
C PRO A 58 -1.87 11.14 -11.67
N HIS A 59 -1.58 10.76 -10.43
CA HIS A 59 -2.47 10.96 -9.28
C HIS A 59 -1.64 11.53 -8.12
N PRO A 60 -2.11 12.53 -7.37
CA PRO A 60 -1.30 13.23 -6.35
C PRO A 60 -0.73 12.29 -5.28
N SER A 61 -1.51 11.25 -4.91
CA SER A 61 -1.18 10.29 -3.86
C SER A 61 -0.79 8.90 -4.36
N ILE A 62 -0.41 8.78 -5.63
CA ILE A 62 0.25 7.60 -6.20
C ILE A 62 1.62 8.03 -6.71
N ILE A 63 2.64 7.18 -6.55
CA ILE A 63 3.97 7.47 -7.07
C ILE A 63 3.90 7.70 -8.59
N ARG A 64 4.42 8.84 -9.05
CA ARG A 64 4.30 9.22 -10.46
C ARG A 64 5.21 8.37 -11.35
N TYR A 65 4.61 7.78 -12.39
CA TYR A 65 5.35 7.19 -13.51
C TYR A 65 6.07 8.29 -14.31
N ILE A 66 7.34 8.06 -14.64
CA ILE A 66 8.13 8.96 -15.49
C ILE A 66 8.47 8.29 -16.82
N ASP A 67 9.05 7.10 -16.78
CA ASP A 67 9.50 6.38 -17.98
C ASP A 67 9.70 4.89 -17.65
N SER A 68 9.86 4.06 -18.68
CA SER A 68 10.29 2.68 -18.53
C SER A 68 11.09 2.25 -19.75
N PHE A 69 12.13 1.48 -19.53
CA PHE A 69 12.91 0.88 -20.61
C PHE A 69 13.31 -0.53 -20.24
N GLU A 70 13.80 -1.29 -21.20
CA GLU A 70 14.15 -2.69 -21.01
C GLU A 70 15.43 -3.06 -21.76
N ASP A 71 16.14 -4.06 -21.23
CA ASP A 71 17.18 -4.79 -21.95
C ASP A 71 16.81 -6.28 -22.02
N ASN A 72 17.76 -7.15 -22.36
CA ASN A 72 17.50 -8.59 -22.49
C ASN A 72 17.09 -9.27 -21.16
N ASN A 73 17.49 -8.70 -20.01
CA ASN A 73 17.37 -9.36 -18.70
C ASN A 73 16.45 -8.61 -17.75
N CYS A 74 16.29 -7.30 -17.91
CA CYS A 74 15.67 -6.42 -16.94
C CYS A 74 14.72 -5.42 -17.59
N ILE A 75 13.69 -5.05 -16.82
CA ILE A 75 12.84 -3.90 -17.04
C ILE A 75 13.21 -2.87 -15.97
N TYR A 76 13.32 -1.62 -16.39
CA TYR A 76 13.70 -0.51 -15.54
C TYR A 76 12.52 0.45 -15.47
N LEU A 77 11.91 0.52 -14.30
CA LEU A 77 10.80 1.42 -14.02
C LEU A 77 11.35 2.71 -13.41
N VAL A 78 11.14 3.84 -14.09
CA VAL A 78 11.56 5.17 -13.63
C VAL A 78 10.35 5.91 -13.07
N THR A 79 10.44 6.32 -11.82
CA THR A 79 9.39 7.08 -11.11
C THR A 79 9.94 8.37 -10.52
N GLU A 80 9.03 9.25 -10.09
CA GLU A 80 9.43 10.38 -9.25
C GLU A 80 10.14 9.86 -7.99
N LYS A 81 11.13 10.61 -7.53
CA LYS A 81 11.75 10.34 -6.24
C LYS A 81 10.94 11.02 -5.14
N SER A 82 10.19 10.23 -4.37
CA SER A 82 9.44 10.69 -3.20
C SER A 82 9.99 10.06 -1.90
N GLY A 83 9.62 10.60 -0.73
CA GLY A 83 10.05 10.07 0.57
C GLY A 83 11.05 10.96 1.32
N ARG A 84 10.90 12.27 1.39
CA ARG A 84 11.87 13.14 2.10
C ARG A 84 11.33 13.66 3.42
N ILE A 85 11.34 12.83 4.46
CA ILE A 85 11.37 13.33 5.84
C ILE A 85 12.84 13.50 6.22
N VAL A 86 13.27 14.75 6.35
CA VAL A 86 14.58 15.08 6.91
C VAL A 86 14.48 14.97 8.43
N LEU A 87 14.54 13.74 8.97
CA LEU A 87 14.66 13.54 10.41
C LEU A 87 15.68 12.41 10.69
N TYR A 88 16.85 12.82 11.18
CA TYR A 88 17.87 12.08 11.95
C TYR A 88 18.41 10.71 11.49
N SER A 89 18.09 10.18 10.30
CA SER A 89 18.77 9.00 9.75
C SER A 89 19.55 9.34 8.48
N THR A 90 20.88 9.35 8.57
CA THR A 90 21.80 9.77 7.50
C THR A 90 22.01 8.72 6.41
N THR A 91 21.26 7.60 6.42
CA THR A 91 21.54 6.45 5.54
C THR A 91 20.39 6.01 4.63
N CYS A 92 19.15 6.50 4.82
CA CYS A 92 18.02 6.15 3.93
C CYS A 92 17.36 7.42 3.37
N ASN A 93 17.51 7.65 2.06
CA ASN A 93 17.00 8.82 1.33
C ASN A 93 15.49 8.73 1.00
N THR A 94 14.74 7.81 1.62
CA THR A 94 13.29 7.66 1.50
C THR A 94 12.66 7.35 2.87
N SER A 95 11.66 8.12 3.30
CA SER A 95 10.87 7.90 4.52
C SER A 95 9.46 7.42 4.19
N SER A 96 9.13 6.23 4.66
CA SER A 96 7.80 5.63 4.60
C SER A 96 6.91 6.12 5.76
N LEU A 97 5.61 5.80 5.69
CA LEU A 97 4.70 5.99 6.81
C LEU A 97 5.11 5.13 8.01
N PHE A 98 5.69 3.94 7.76
CA PHE A 98 6.28 3.11 8.80
C PHE A 98 7.37 3.86 9.57
N ASP A 99 8.37 4.41 8.85
CA ASP A 99 9.48 5.15 9.48
C ASP A 99 8.96 6.38 10.25
N TYR A 100 7.95 7.06 9.70
CA TYR A 100 7.31 8.20 10.36
C TYR A 100 6.66 7.79 11.70
N ILE A 101 5.93 6.68 11.72
CA ILE A 101 5.25 6.18 12.92
C ILE A 101 6.27 5.66 13.93
N GLU A 102 7.30 4.92 13.50
CA GLU A 102 8.37 4.43 14.38
C GLU A 102 9.08 5.59 15.10
N LEU A 103 9.34 6.69 14.38
CA LEU A 103 10.01 7.87 14.95
C LEU A 103 9.11 8.69 15.87
N ASN A 104 7.84 8.91 15.50
CA ASN A 104 6.94 9.84 16.18
C ASN A 104 5.95 9.15 17.14
N GLY A 105 5.94 7.82 17.18
CA GLY A 105 4.97 7.02 17.90
C GLY A 105 3.66 6.86 17.14
N CYS A 106 2.94 7.94 16.81
CA CYS A 106 1.73 7.89 15.99
C CYS A 106 1.60 9.13 15.11
N VAL A 107 0.67 9.11 14.15
CA VAL A 107 0.39 10.30 13.33
C VAL A 107 -0.43 11.29 14.16
N PRO A 108 -0.09 12.59 14.23
CA PRO A 108 -0.90 13.57 14.94
C PRO A 108 -2.31 13.74 14.33
N PRO A 109 -3.37 13.97 15.13
CA PRO A 109 -4.75 14.00 14.63
C PRO A 109 -5.06 14.93 13.44
N PRO A 110 -4.48 16.15 13.34
CA PRO A 110 -4.69 17.00 12.16
C PRO A 110 -4.19 16.34 10.87
N GLU A 111 -3.09 15.60 10.96
CA GLU A 111 -2.44 14.92 9.83
C GLU A 111 -3.08 13.57 9.54
N GLN A 112 -3.55 12.83 10.56
CA GLN A 112 -4.20 11.52 10.39
C GLN A 112 -5.30 11.55 9.33
N LYS A 113 -6.24 12.50 9.47
CA LYS A 113 -7.38 12.62 8.55
C LYS A 113 -6.91 13.01 7.14
N ARG A 114 -6.01 13.99 7.04
CA ARG A 114 -5.52 14.52 5.76
C ARG A 114 -4.76 13.46 4.97
N MET A 115 -3.81 12.80 5.61
CA MET A 115 -3.01 11.73 5.01
C MET A 115 -3.88 10.52 4.66
N PHE A 116 -4.72 10.05 5.58
CA PHE A 116 -5.58 8.90 5.29
C PHE A 116 -6.57 9.17 4.17
N LYS A 117 -7.13 10.39 4.09
CA LYS A 117 -8.00 10.78 2.98
C LYS A 117 -7.27 10.66 1.63
N ALA A 118 -6.05 11.17 1.56
CA ALA A 118 -5.23 11.13 0.36
C ALA A 118 -4.88 9.68 -0.06
N ILE A 119 -4.60 8.80 0.90
CA ILE A 119 -4.38 7.36 0.66
C ILE A 119 -5.69 6.70 0.16
N ALA A 120 -6.82 6.98 0.80
CA ALA A 120 -8.11 6.44 0.40
C ALA A 120 -8.54 6.91 -1.01
N GLU A 121 -8.24 8.15 -1.38
CA GLU A 121 -8.46 8.69 -2.73
C GLU A 121 -7.58 7.97 -3.77
N ALA A 122 -6.33 7.63 -3.44
CA ALA A 122 -5.49 6.80 -4.29
C ALA A 122 -6.08 5.40 -4.50
N VAL A 123 -6.50 4.71 -3.43
CA VAL A 123 -7.14 3.39 -3.55
C VAL A 123 -8.46 3.47 -4.31
N TYR A 124 -9.22 4.56 -4.15
CA TYR A 124 -10.43 4.81 -4.92
C TYR A 124 -10.14 4.89 -6.41
N ALA A 125 -9.10 5.63 -6.80
CA ALA A 125 -8.65 5.72 -8.19
C ALA A 125 -8.32 4.33 -8.74
N LEU A 126 -7.58 3.49 -8.00
CA LEU A 126 -7.28 2.11 -8.41
C LEU A 126 -8.55 1.27 -8.61
N HIS A 127 -9.41 1.21 -7.59
CA HIS A 127 -10.61 0.37 -7.61
C HIS A 127 -11.58 0.81 -8.71
N SER A 128 -11.66 2.11 -9.03
CA SER A 128 -12.47 2.63 -10.14
C SER A 128 -12.01 2.16 -11.52
N HIS A 129 -10.74 1.77 -11.67
CA HIS A 129 -10.15 1.18 -12.88
C HIS A 129 -10.14 -0.35 -12.83
N ASN A 130 -10.83 -0.96 -11.86
CA ASN A 130 -10.77 -2.39 -11.59
C ASN A 130 -9.34 -2.87 -11.33
N ILE A 131 -8.52 -2.06 -10.63
CA ILE A 131 -7.16 -2.41 -10.23
C ILE A 131 -7.18 -2.66 -8.72
N VAL A 132 -6.55 -3.76 -8.30
CA VAL A 132 -6.27 -4.06 -6.90
C VAL A 132 -4.78 -3.84 -6.66
N HIS A 133 -4.41 -3.17 -5.58
CA HIS A 133 -3.00 -2.94 -5.23
C HIS A 133 -2.36 -4.22 -4.69
N GLY A 134 -3.05 -4.90 -3.76
CA GLY A 134 -2.66 -6.22 -3.25
C GLY A 134 -1.59 -6.23 -2.16
N ASP A 135 -0.84 -5.15 -1.98
CA ASP A 135 0.19 -5.00 -0.93
C ASP A 135 0.14 -3.62 -0.25
N ILE A 136 -1.04 -3.18 0.18
CA ILE A 136 -1.19 -1.92 0.92
C ILE A 136 -0.68 -2.13 2.35
N LYS A 137 0.30 -1.32 2.76
CA LYS A 137 0.89 -1.29 4.11
C LYS A 137 1.69 0.00 4.29
N GLU A 138 2.00 0.36 5.52
CA GLU A 138 2.72 1.58 5.89
C GLU A 138 4.11 1.71 5.26
N GLU A 139 4.79 0.59 4.96
CA GLU A 139 6.07 0.56 4.26
C GLU A 139 5.94 0.98 2.78
N ASN A 140 4.78 0.69 2.16
CA ASN A 140 4.49 1.01 0.76
C ASN A 140 3.80 2.37 0.59
N ILE A 141 3.82 3.22 1.63
CA ILE A 141 3.29 4.58 1.60
C ILE A 141 4.43 5.55 1.90
N LEU A 142 4.97 6.21 0.87
CA LEU A 142 6.04 7.18 1.03
C LEU A 142 5.49 8.53 1.49
N ILE A 143 6.22 9.20 2.39
CA ILE A 143 5.85 10.51 2.91
C ILE A 143 6.84 11.57 2.40
N ASP A 144 6.34 12.58 1.70
CA ASP A 144 7.17 13.70 1.26
C ASP A 144 7.46 14.72 2.37
N SER A 145 8.28 15.74 2.06
CA SER A 145 8.68 16.78 3.02
C SER A 145 7.53 17.66 3.52
N HIS A 146 6.36 17.59 2.88
CA HIS A 146 5.13 18.30 3.27
C HIS A 146 4.11 17.34 3.88
N HIS A 147 4.55 16.15 4.31
CA HIS A 147 3.75 15.07 4.87
C HIS A 147 2.67 14.54 3.90
N ASN A 148 2.81 14.72 2.58
CA ASN A 148 1.85 14.13 1.64
C ASN A 148 2.19 12.65 1.42
N PRO A 149 1.20 11.74 1.56
CA PRO A 149 1.41 10.33 1.31
C PRO A 149 1.34 10.03 -0.19
N LYS A 150 2.19 9.11 -0.64
CA LYS A 150 2.15 8.50 -1.97
C LYS A 150 2.22 6.99 -1.86
N LEU A 151 1.19 6.32 -2.35
CA LEU A 151 1.19 4.87 -2.50
C LEU A 151 2.20 4.46 -3.57
N CYS A 152 3.04 3.48 -3.25
CA CYS A 152 4.07 2.95 -4.13
C CYS A 152 4.10 1.42 -4.11
N ASP A 153 5.03 0.85 -4.89
CA ASP A 153 5.24 -0.59 -5.07
C ASP A 153 4.03 -1.35 -5.63
N PHE A 154 3.86 -1.26 -6.94
CA PHE A 154 2.77 -1.90 -7.68
C PHE A 154 3.13 -3.33 -8.14
N GLY A 155 4.14 -3.95 -7.55
CA GLY A 155 4.61 -5.29 -7.93
C GLY A 155 3.58 -6.40 -7.73
N HIS A 156 2.61 -6.19 -6.83
CA HIS A 156 1.48 -7.09 -6.58
C HIS A 156 0.17 -6.62 -7.22
N ALA A 157 0.19 -5.46 -7.88
CA ALA A 157 -0.99 -4.86 -8.46
C ALA A 157 -1.45 -5.62 -9.71
N ARG A 158 -2.76 -5.65 -9.93
CA ARG A 158 -3.36 -6.37 -11.06
C ARG A 158 -4.75 -5.85 -11.39
N HIS A 159 -5.14 -5.93 -12.67
CA HIS A 159 -6.53 -5.78 -13.06
C HIS A 159 -7.38 -6.96 -12.57
N ILE A 160 -8.63 -6.69 -12.21
CA ILE A 160 -9.63 -7.69 -11.82
C ILE A 160 -10.83 -7.65 -12.77
N GLY A 161 -11.46 -8.81 -13.00
CA GLY A 161 -12.59 -8.94 -13.92
C GLY A 161 -12.71 -10.35 -14.50
N ASN A 162 -13.71 -10.59 -15.35
CA ASN A 162 -14.05 -11.93 -15.87
C ASN A 162 -12.93 -12.63 -16.65
N ASN A 163 -11.93 -11.88 -17.12
CA ASN A 163 -10.78 -12.40 -17.89
C ASN A 163 -9.45 -12.33 -17.12
N ALA A 164 -9.45 -11.93 -15.84
CA ALA A 164 -8.24 -11.87 -15.04
C ALA A 164 -7.84 -13.30 -14.58
N PRO A 165 -6.54 -13.64 -14.54
CA PRO A 165 -6.08 -14.93 -14.04
C PRO A 165 -6.56 -15.17 -12.60
N PRO A 166 -6.78 -16.44 -12.20
CA PRO A 166 -7.27 -16.78 -10.88
C PRO A 166 -6.42 -16.15 -9.78
N HIS A 167 -7.10 -15.72 -8.71
CA HIS A 167 -6.47 -15.14 -7.54
C HIS A 167 -5.55 -16.15 -6.85
N PHE A 168 -4.23 -15.98 -6.99
CA PHE A 168 -3.26 -16.62 -6.10
C PHE A 168 -2.86 -15.57 -5.08
N ALA A 169 -3.26 -15.76 -3.83
CA ALA A 169 -2.68 -15.03 -2.71
C ALA A 169 -1.32 -15.66 -2.47
N VAL A 170 -0.25 -14.90 -2.72
CA VAL A 170 1.02 -15.25 -2.14
C VAL A 170 1.65 -14.01 -1.52
N TYR A 171 1.94 -14.15 -0.23
CA TYR A 171 2.90 -13.41 0.59
C TYR A 171 2.48 -12.12 1.31
N GLY A 172 3.11 -11.97 2.48
CA GLY A 172 2.83 -11.09 3.62
C GLY A 172 2.96 -11.91 4.91
N THR A 173 3.31 -11.28 6.05
CA THR A 173 3.24 -11.95 7.37
C THR A 173 1.81 -12.48 7.52
N LEU A 174 1.63 -13.80 7.43
CA LEU A 174 0.33 -14.49 7.35
C LEU A 174 -0.66 -14.02 8.43
N GLU A 175 -0.10 -13.53 9.52
CA GLU A 175 -0.74 -13.00 10.71
C GLU A 175 -1.48 -11.67 10.50
N LEU A 176 -1.33 -10.95 9.39
CA LEU A 176 -2.04 -9.66 9.14
C LEU A 176 -2.94 -9.72 7.90
N SER A 177 -3.01 -10.88 7.26
CA SER A 177 -3.80 -11.09 6.05
C SER A 177 -5.29 -11.05 6.34
N ALA A 178 -6.08 -10.52 5.40
CA ALA A 178 -7.53 -10.52 5.52
C ALA A 178 -8.06 -11.95 5.81
N PRO A 179 -9.12 -12.10 6.63
CA PRO A 179 -9.52 -13.42 7.16
C PRO A 179 -9.79 -14.48 6.09
N GLU A 180 -10.28 -14.07 4.92
CA GLU A 180 -10.53 -14.93 3.76
C GLU A 180 -9.27 -15.55 3.13
N LEU A 181 -8.09 -15.03 3.45
CA LEU A 181 -6.79 -15.53 2.98
C LEU A 181 -6.17 -16.56 3.93
N MET A 182 -6.74 -16.75 5.13
CA MET A 182 -6.19 -17.63 6.16
C MET A 182 -6.80 -19.05 6.07
N PRO A 183 -5.98 -20.11 5.91
CA PRO A 183 -6.49 -21.48 5.70
C PRO A 183 -7.27 -22.10 6.87
N ASN A 184 -7.08 -21.62 8.12
CA ASN A 184 -7.41 -22.39 9.33
C ASN A 184 -8.29 -21.69 10.39
N LEU A 185 -8.95 -20.57 10.10
CA LEU A 185 -9.87 -19.92 11.05
C LEU A 185 -11.33 -20.24 10.74
N ASN A 186 -11.85 -21.32 11.34
CA ASN A 186 -13.29 -21.64 11.46
C ASN A 186 -14.16 -21.42 10.21
N VAL A 187 -13.60 -21.64 9.02
CA VAL A 187 -14.39 -21.81 7.81
C VAL A 187 -15.00 -23.22 7.93
N PRO A 188 -16.35 -23.37 7.92
CA PRO A 188 -16.99 -24.67 8.12
C PRO A 188 -16.35 -25.75 7.25
N ALA A 189 -16.09 -26.94 7.82
CA ALA A 189 -15.33 -28.00 7.17
C ALA A 189 -15.91 -28.49 5.82
N HIS A 190 -17.18 -28.17 5.53
CA HIS A 190 -17.81 -28.41 4.22
C HIS A 190 -17.34 -27.44 3.12
N LEU A 191 -16.55 -26.42 3.47
CA LEU A 191 -15.97 -25.41 2.58
C LEU A 191 -14.45 -25.53 2.42
N THR A 192 -13.79 -26.51 3.07
CA THR A 192 -12.31 -26.62 3.15
C THR A 192 -11.75 -27.95 2.61
N LYS A 193 -12.58 -28.89 2.14
CA LYS A 193 -12.14 -30.25 1.72
C LYS A 193 -11.65 -30.37 0.27
N THR A 194 -11.39 -29.27 -0.40
CA THR A 194 -10.81 -29.29 -1.74
C THR A 194 -9.87 -28.10 -1.84
N HIS A 195 -8.76 -28.25 -2.58
CA HIS A 195 -7.88 -27.15 -3.01
C HIS A 195 -8.62 -26.18 -3.96
N VAL A 196 -9.85 -25.80 -3.63
CA VAL A 196 -10.61 -24.75 -4.28
C VAL A 196 -9.99 -23.46 -3.78
N VAL A 197 -9.07 -22.95 -4.58
CA VAL A 197 -8.67 -21.55 -4.63
C VAL A 197 -9.96 -20.73 -4.64
N LYS A 198 -10.42 -20.29 -3.46
CA LYS A 198 -11.60 -19.45 -3.36
C LYS A 198 -11.26 -18.16 -4.08
N ARG A 199 -12.04 -17.83 -5.10
CA ARG A 199 -12.07 -16.47 -5.67
C ARG A 199 -12.34 -15.51 -4.53
N PHE A 200 -11.32 -14.80 -4.07
CA PHE A 200 -11.44 -13.78 -3.03
C PHE A 200 -11.59 -12.42 -3.67
N ASN A 201 -12.36 -11.53 -3.05
CA ASN A 201 -12.56 -10.18 -3.56
C ASN A 201 -11.31 -9.34 -3.24
N GLY A 202 -10.42 -9.16 -4.23
CA GLY A 202 -9.19 -8.38 -4.06
C GLY A 202 -9.43 -6.92 -3.63
N MET A 203 -10.55 -6.30 -4.03
CA MET A 203 -10.89 -4.95 -3.54
C MET A 203 -11.18 -4.98 -2.04
N ALA A 204 -11.88 -6.01 -1.56
CA ALA A 204 -12.15 -6.16 -0.13
C ALA A 204 -10.87 -6.40 0.68
N GLN A 205 -9.87 -7.07 0.10
CA GLN A 205 -8.55 -7.25 0.70
C GLN A 205 -7.84 -5.90 0.87
N ASP A 206 -7.78 -5.07 -0.18
CA ASP A 206 -7.21 -3.73 -0.09
C ASP A 206 -7.90 -2.90 1.00
N ILE A 207 -9.23 -3.03 1.17
CA ILE A 207 -9.95 -2.34 2.24
C ILE A 207 -9.53 -2.82 3.64
N TRP A 208 -9.32 -4.13 3.83
CA TRP A 208 -8.83 -4.64 5.10
C TRP A 208 -7.47 -4.05 5.45
N ALA A 209 -6.54 -4.07 4.49
CA ALA A 209 -5.21 -3.50 4.63
C ALA A 209 -5.25 -1.99 4.92
N LEU A 210 -6.14 -1.25 4.26
CA LEU A 210 -6.38 0.16 4.53
C LEU A 210 -6.91 0.41 5.96
N GLY A 211 -7.70 -0.53 6.49
CA GLY A 211 -8.13 -0.55 7.89
C GLY A 211 -6.98 -0.70 8.88
N LEU A 212 -6.01 -1.57 8.58
CA LEU A 212 -4.80 -1.75 9.38
C LEU A 212 -3.93 -0.50 9.32
N VAL A 213 -3.73 0.10 8.15
CA VAL A 213 -2.99 1.36 8.01
C VAL A 213 -3.60 2.46 8.88
N LEU A 214 -4.93 2.66 8.84
CA LEU A 214 -5.57 3.66 9.70
C LEU A 214 -5.38 3.36 11.19
N TYR A 215 -5.50 2.08 11.57
CA TYR A 215 -5.26 1.66 12.95
C TYR A 215 -3.83 2.02 13.40
N THR A 216 -2.82 1.66 12.60
CA THR A 216 -1.41 1.92 12.91
C THR A 216 -1.14 3.43 12.97
N MET A 217 -1.73 4.22 12.07
CA MET A 217 -1.63 5.68 12.12
C MET A 217 -2.15 6.27 13.44
N THR A 218 -3.20 5.69 14.03
CA THR A 218 -3.84 6.23 15.24
C THR A 218 -3.31 5.65 16.55
N HIS A 219 -2.83 4.41 16.54
CA HIS A 219 -2.37 3.68 17.74
C HIS A 219 -0.85 3.54 17.79
N GLY A 220 -0.16 3.80 16.68
CA GLY A 220 1.30 3.76 16.58
C GLY A 220 1.93 2.39 16.43
N GLU A 221 1.13 1.34 16.48
CA GLU A 221 1.54 -0.04 16.34
C GLU A 221 0.43 -0.82 15.64
N LEU A 222 0.79 -1.94 15.04
CA LEU A 222 -0.19 -2.90 14.55
C LEU A 222 -0.96 -3.52 15.72
N PRO A 223 -2.20 -4.00 15.51
CA PRO A 223 -2.95 -4.63 16.57
C PRO A 223 -2.26 -5.92 17.04
N LEU A 224 -1.84 -5.96 18.31
CA LEU A 224 -1.05 -7.05 18.93
C LEU A 224 -1.60 -8.47 18.77
N ASN A 225 -2.89 -8.61 18.45
CA ASN A 225 -3.50 -9.92 18.27
C ASN A 225 -4.49 -9.92 17.11
N HIS A 226 -4.07 -10.48 15.98
CA HIS A 226 -4.91 -10.60 14.80
C HIS A 226 -6.20 -11.39 15.05
N SER A 227 -6.16 -12.41 15.91
CA SER A 227 -7.37 -13.14 16.29
C SER A 227 -8.40 -12.24 16.98
N LYS A 228 -7.95 -11.21 17.72
CA LYS A 228 -8.84 -10.18 18.29
C LYS A 228 -9.41 -9.24 17.22
N VAL A 229 -8.66 -8.96 16.14
CA VAL A 229 -9.22 -8.22 14.98
C VAL A 229 -10.40 -8.99 14.44
N ILE A 230 -10.20 -10.30 14.22
CA ILE A 230 -11.17 -11.19 13.61
C ILE A 230 -12.37 -11.44 14.54
N SER A 231 -12.16 -11.60 15.83
CA SER A 231 -13.26 -11.74 16.80
C SER A 231 -13.98 -10.42 17.10
N LYS A 232 -13.55 -9.29 16.51
CA LYS A 232 -14.03 -7.92 16.79
C LYS A 232 -13.79 -7.48 18.24
N GLU A 233 -12.84 -8.12 18.91
CA GLU A 233 -12.45 -7.85 20.29
C GLU A 233 -11.27 -6.87 20.39
N ILE A 234 -10.83 -6.29 19.27
CA ILE A 234 -9.90 -5.16 19.35
C ILE A 234 -10.56 -4.02 20.09
N ASP A 235 -9.93 -3.68 21.19
CA ASP A 235 -10.16 -2.42 21.86
C ASP A 235 -9.56 -1.29 21.01
N LEU A 236 -10.43 -0.59 20.29
CA LEU A 236 -10.10 0.61 19.52
C LEU A 236 -10.20 1.89 20.37
N THR A 237 -10.55 1.75 21.65
CA THR A 237 -10.73 2.87 22.58
C THR A 237 -9.52 3.08 23.48
N SER A 238 -8.74 2.03 23.74
CA SER A 238 -7.43 2.17 24.38
C SER A 238 -6.40 2.66 23.36
N ASN A 239 -5.93 3.89 23.56
CA ASN A 239 -4.76 4.39 22.87
C ASN A 239 -3.58 4.44 23.86
N LYS A 240 -2.46 3.81 23.48
CA LYS A 240 -1.17 3.96 24.16
C LYS A 240 -0.81 5.45 24.30
N TYR A 241 -1.15 6.23 23.27
CA TYR A 241 -0.99 7.68 23.21
C TYR A 241 -2.26 8.38 23.70
N LYS A 242 -2.45 8.44 25.02
CA LYS A 242 -3.65 9.04 25.66
C LYS A 242 -3.89 10.51 25.29
N GLU A 243 -2.86 11.22 24.84
CA GLU A 243 -2.94 12.61 24.37
C GLU A 243 -3.78 12.76 23.09
N TYR A 244 -3.97 11.68 22.32
CA TYR A 244 -4.67 11.69 21.04
C TYR A 244 -5.75 10.59 20.96
N PRO A 245 -6.87 10.72 21.67
CA PRO A 245 -7.94 9.74 21.59
C PRO A 245 -8.56 9.70 20.18
N CYS A 246 -8.68 8.51 19.57
CA CYS A 246 -9.36 8.35 18.28
C CYS A 246 -10.85 8.67 18.45
N SER A 247 -11.35 9.59 17.61
CA SER A 247 -12.77 9.98 17.65
C SER A 247 -13.70 8.79 17.38
N TYR A 248 -14.95 8.86 17.85
CA TYR A 248 -15.96 7.83 17.56
C TYR A 248 -16.07 7.51 16.05
N ASN A 249 -16.02 8.54 15.20
CA ASN A 249 -16.10 8.35 13.75
C ASN A 249 -14.84 7.70 13.16
N CYS A 250 -13.66 7.94 13.74
CA CYS A 250 -12.41 7.27 13.39
C CYS A 250 -12.52 5.77 13.71
N ILE A 251 -12.92 5.44 14.94
CA ILE A 251 -13.14 4.05 15.39
C ILE A 251 -14.19 3.35 14.52
N HIS A 252 -15.31 4.02 14.23
CA HIS A 252 -16.37 3.47 13.40
C HIS A 252 -15.87 3.15 11.98
N LEU A 253 -15.05 4.02 11.39
CA LEU A 253 -14.46 3.78 10.07
C LEU A 253 -13.50 2.57 10.09
N ILE A 254 -12.62 2.48 11.09
CA ILE A 254 -11.72 1.33 11.27
C ILE A 254 -12.53 0.02 11.34
N ARG A 255 -13.61 -0.03 12.14
CA ARG A 255 -14.48 -1.21 12.24
C ARG A 255 -15.15 -1.60 10.92
N ARG A 256 -15.55 -0.61 10.13
CA ARG A 256 -16.17 -0.82 8.80
C ARG A 256 -15.18 -1.44 7.80
N MET A 257 -13.91 -1.08 7.89
CA MET A 257 -12.82 -1.66 7.07
C MET A 257 -12.38 -3.05 7.58
N LEU A 258 -12.26 -3.22 8.89
CA LEU A 258 -11.87 -4.48 9.55
C LEU A 258 -13.06 -5.42 9.80
N THR A 259 -14.10 -5.35 8.97
CA THR A 259 -15.23 -6.28 9.04
C THR A 259 -14.85 -7.61 8.38
N VAL A 260 -14.93 -8.70 9.13
CA VAL A 260 -14.56 -10.06 8.67
C VAL A 260 -15.35 -10.50 7.45
N ASP A 261 -16.67 -10.36 7.47
CA ASP A 261 -17.53 -10.72 6.35
C ASP A 261 -17.28 -9.76 5.18
N MET A 262 -16.60 -10.22 4.12
CA MET A 262 -16.27 -9.45 2.92
C MET A 262 -17.50 -8.77 2.29
N LYS A 263 -18.69 -9.38 2.38
CA LYS A 263 -19.91 -8.79 1.79
C LYS A 263 -20.46 -7.62 2.61
N LYS A 264 -20.08 -7.52 3.88
CA LYS A 264 -20.45 -6.45 4.81
C LYS A 264 -19.32 -5.43 5.01
N ARG A 265 -18.09 -5.83 4.69
CA ARG A 265 -16.92 -4.95 4.69
C ARG A 265 -17.19 -3.74 3.81
N ALA A 266 -16.76 -2.58 4.28
CA ALA A 266 -16.94 -1.35 3.52
C ALA A 266 -16.29 -1.45 2.14
N THR A 267 -16.91 -0.80 1.17
CA THR A 267 -16.31 -0.51 -0.13
C THR A 267 -15.51 0.80 -0.05
N ILE A 268 -14.61 1.01 -1.00
CA ILE A 268 -13.86 2.27 -1.07
C ILE A 268 -14.79 3.48 -1.22
N GLN A 269 -15.91 3.33 -1.93
CA GLN A 269 -16.92 4.38 -2.09
C GLN A 269 -17.56 4.78 -0.76
N GLU A 270 -17.85 3.81 0.12
CA GLU A 270 -18.37 4.09 1.46
C GLU A 270 -17.32 4.78 2.34
N ILE A 271 -16.04 4.41 2.19
CA ILE A 271 -14.92 4.97 2.97
C ILE A 271 -14.69 6.43 2.62
N ILE A 272 -14.52 6.78 1.33
CA ILE A 272 -14.32 8.18 0.92
C ILE A 272 -15.51 9.06 1.30
N ASN A 273 -16.70 8.46 1.41
CA ASN A 273 -17.92 9.17 1.80
C ASN A 273 -18.18 9.19 3.30
N HIS A 274 -17.33 8.54 4.11
CA HIS A 274 -17.55 8.38 5.53
C HIS A 274 -17.52 9.72 6.28
N PRO A 275 -18.39 9.94 7.29
CA PRO A 275 -18.44 11.19 8.05
C PRO A 275 -17.10 11.65 8.64
N TRP A 276 -16.22 10.72 8.99
CA TRP A 276 -14.88 11.04 9.50
C TRP A 276 -14.03 11.81 8.47
N LEU A 277 -14.13 11.47 7.18
CA LEU A 277 -13.39 12.12 6.09
C LEU A 277 -14.09 13.35 5.52
N LYS A 278 -15.42 13.43 5.63
CA LYS A 278 -16.20 14.59 5.15
C LYS A 278 -16.21 15.78 6.10
N LYS A 279 -16.14 15.54 7.42
CA LYS A 279 -16.16 16.64 8.39
C LYS A 279 -14.89 17.47 8.25
N LYS A 280 -15.05 18.77 7.95
CA LYS A 280 -13.99 19.78 8.05
C LYS A 280 -13.49 19.82 9.49
#